data_AF-A0A6G4SXD6-F1
#
_entry.id   AF-A0A6G4SXD6-F1
#
_cell.length_a   1.000
_cell.length_b   1.000
_cell.length_c   1.000
_cell.angle_alpha   90.00
_cell.angle_beta   90.00
_cell.angle_gamma   90.00
#
_symmetry.space_group_name_H-M   'P 1'
#
loop_
_entity.id
_entity.type
_entity.pdbx_description
1 polymer ?
#
loop_
_entity_poly.entity_id
_entity_poly.type
_entity_poly.pdbx_seq_one_letter_code
_entity_poly.pdbx_strand_id
1 'polypeptide(L)'
;MKKLIIAFGFVLLAGCATVGKDFSESDVASIQKGVTTEQTVLSTFGKPATVTADSEGNKIYTWTYAHATAFSVGQGKALVVKINKDGIVDSYVVSKTQP
;
A
#
# COMPACT_ATOMS: atom_id res chain seq x y z
N MET A 1 -45.15 -17.14 -34.18
CA MET A 1 -44.06 -16.13 -34.17
C MET A 1 -43.67 -15.83 -32.73
N LYS A 2 -42.67 -16.54 -32.22
CA LYS A 2 -42.09 -16.36 -30.88
C LYS A 2 -40.82 -17.19 -30.89
N LYS A 3 -39.64 -16.58 -30.84
CA LYS A 3 -38.46 -16.98 -30.06
C LYS A 3 -37.48 -15.81 -30.17
N LEU A 4 -37.64 -14.83 -29.27
CA LEU A 4 -36.58 -13.86 -28.99
C LEU A 4 -35.43 -14.69 -28.40
N ILE A 5 -34.42 -15.03 -29.20
CA ILE A 5 -33.21 -15.69 -28.71
C ILE A 5 -32.41 -14.61 -28.02
N ILE A 6 -32.65 -14.45 -26.71
CA ILE A 6 -31.81 -13.67 -25.81
C ILE A 6 -30.52 -14.47 -25.67
N ALA A 7 -29.52 -14.15 -26.49
CA ALA A 7 -28.15 -14.60 -26.29
C ALA A 7 -27.58 -13.83 -25.09
N PHE A 8 -27.78 -14.38 -23.91
CA PHE A 8 -27.18 -13.89 -22.67
C PHE A 8 -25.70 -14.31 -22.66
N GLY A 9 -24.86 -13.51 -23.32
CA GLY A 9 -23.41 -13.66 -23.28
C GLY A 9 -22.91 -13.34 -21.88
N PHE A 10 -22.66 -14.38 -21.09
CA PHE A 10 -22.07 -14.27 -19.75
C PHE A 10 -20.60 -13.86 -19.91
N VAL A 11 -20.32 -12.55 -19.88
CA VAL A 11 -18.96 -12.05 -19.79
C VAL A 11 -18.46 -12.36 -18.38
N LEU A 12 -17.70 -13.44 -18.24
CA LEU A 12 -16.96 -13.75 -17.01
C LEU A 12 -15.83 -12.72 -16.87
N LEU A 13 -16.11 -11.62 -16.16
CA LEU A 13 -15.10 -10.66 -15.73
C LEU A 13 -14.21 -11.31 -14.65
N ALA A 14 -13.16 -12.01 -15.08
CA ALA A 14 -12.05 -12.36 -14.20
C ALA A 14 -11.29 -11.07 -13.86
N GLY A 15 -11.69 -10.38 -12.80
CA GLY A 15 -11.06 -9.14 -12.35
C GLY A 15 -9.72 -9.43 -11.66
N CYS A 16 -8.62 -8.92 -12.23
CA CYS A 16 -7.37 -8.73 -11.52
C CYS A 16 -7.29 -7.26 -11.09
N ALA A 17 -6.96 -7.00 -9.83
CA ALA A 17 -6.86 -5.66 -9.28
C ALA A 17 -5.57 -5.52 -8.48
N THR A 18 -4.80 -4.49 -8.82
CA THR A 18 -3.56 -4.13 -8.11
C THR A 18 -3.65 -2.67 -7.69
N VAL A 19 -3.29 -2.40 -6.44
CA VAL A 19 -3.25 -1.05 -5.86
C VAL A 19 -1.86 -0.80 -5.30
N GLY A 20 -1.29 0.36 -5.61
CA GLY A 20 -0.01 0.80 -5.08
C GLY A 20 1.20 0.05 -5.63
N LYS A 21 2.35 0.28 -5.00
CA LYS A 21 3.63 -0.33 -5.35
C LYS A 21 4.04 -1.28 -4.22
N ASP A 22 4.41 -2.51 -4.56
CA ASP A 22 4.93 -3.44 -3.57
C ASP A 22 6.27 -2.94 -3.02
N PHE A 23 6.55 -3.27 -1.77
CA PHE A 23 7.77 -2.93 -1.07
C PHE A 23 8.33 -4.16 -0.37
N SER A 24 9.66 -4.24 -0.31
CA SER A 24 10.33 -5.41 0.27
C SER A 24 10.36 -5.34 1.80
N GLU A 25 10.37 -6.50 2.44
CA GLU A 25 10.50 -6.56 3.91
C GLU A 25 11.89 -6.15 4.37
N SER A 26 12.91 -6.39 3.54
CA SER A 26 14.28 -5.90 3.76
C SER A 26 14.34 -4.38 3.80
N ASP A 27 13.59 -3.70 2.92
CA ASP A 27 13.51 -2.23 2.93
C ASP A 27 12.88 -1.75 4.24
N VAL A 28 11.79 -2.39 4.69
CA VAL A 28 11.16 -2.06 5.98
C VAL A 28 12.12 -2.30 7.15
N ALA A 29 12.87 -3.40 7.13
CA ALA A 29 13.86 -3.73 8.16
C ALA A 29 15.06 -2.76 8.17
N SER A 30 15.32 -2.06 7.07
CA SER A 30 16.38 -1.04 6.98
C SER A 30 16.03 0.27 7.70
N ILE A 31 14.77 0.48 8.07
CA ILE A 31 14.31 1.69 8.78
C ILE A 31 14.83 1.66 10.22
N GLN A 32 15.63 2.67 10.57
CA GLN A 32 16.15 2.89 11.91
C GLN A 32 15.54 4.15 12.52
N LYS A 33 14.83 3.99 13.64
CA LYS A 33 14.26 5.10 14.39
C LYS A 33 15.39 6.02 14.90
N GLY A 34 15.18 7.33 14.80
CA GLY A 34 16.16 8.34 15.20
C GLY A 34 17.36 8.48 14.26
N VAL A 35 17.45 7.70 13.18
CA VAL A 35 18.60 7.71 12.25
C VAL A 35 18.16 7.89 10.81
N THR A 36 17.18 7.12 10.34
CA THR A 36 16.72 7.20 8.96
C THR A 36 16.02 8.52 8.70
N THR A 37 16.43 9.22 7.64
CA THR A 37 15.84 10.51 7.25
C THR A 37 14.60 10.32 6.40
N GLU A 38 13.73 11.32 6.39
CA GLU A 38 12.56 11.40 5.49
C GLU A 38 12.96 11.19 4.03
N GLN A 39 14.05 11.83 3.59
CA GLN A 39 14.54 11.71 2.21
C GLN A 39 14.95 10.27 1.89
N THR A 40 15.60 9.57 2.82
CA THR A 40 15.95 8.16 2.68
C THR A 40 14.69 7.31 2.54
N VAL A 41 13.70 7.48 3.43
CA VAL A 41 12.43 6.74 3.38
C VAL A 41 11.74 6.96 2.03
N LEU A 42 11.59 8.21 1.59
CA LEU A 42 10.94 8.54 0.31
C LEU A 42 11.71 7.98 -0.89
N SER A 43 13.05 7.92 -0.83
CA SER A 43 13.86 7.32 -1.89
C SER A 43 13.70 5.80 -1.96
N THR A 44 13.59 5.13 -0.81
CA THR A 44 13.47 3.68 -0.70
C THR A 44 12.07 3.21 -1.12
N PHE A 45 11.02 3.78 -0.53
CA PHE A 45 9.64 3.33 -0.73
C PHE A 45 8.93 4.04 -1.89
N GLY A 46 9.49 5.14 -2.39
CA GLY A 46 8.89 5.96 -3.43
C GLY A 46 7.70 6.78 -2.93
N LYS A 47 6.84 7.22 -3.85
CA LYS A 47 5.73 8.11 -3.52
C LYS A 47 4.73 7.41 -2.57
N PRO A 48 4.42 8.03 -1.42
CA PRO A 48 3.42 7.51 -0.48
C PRO A 48 2.02 7.56 -1.09
N ALA A 49 1.16 6.64 -0.67
CA ALA A 49 -0.27 6.66 -1.00
C ALA A 49 -0.98 7.84 -0.32
N THR A 50 -0.57 8.19 0.89
CA THR A 50 -1.15 9.32 1.64
C THR A 50 -0.08 9.99 2.50
N VAL A 51 -0.21 11.31 2.65
CA VAL A 51 0.60 12.14 3.54
C VAL A 51 -0.35 12.94 4.42
N THR A 52 -0.23 12.78 5.74
CA THR A 52 -0.98 13.57 6.72
C THR A 52 -0.02 14.17 7.75
N ALA A 53 -0.53 15.02 8.63
CA ALA A 53 0.18 15.51 9.79
C ALA A 53 -0.63 15.20 11.05
N ASP A 54 0.05 14.88 12.15
CA ASP A 54 -0.61 14.76 13.46
C ASP A 54 -0.79 16.13 14.13
N SER A 55 -1.45 16.15 15.30
CA SER A 55 -1.65 17.37 16.09
C SER A 55 -0.37 18.03 16.56
N GLU A 56 0.73 17.29 16.60
CA GLU A 56 2.04 17.80 16.95
C GLU A 56 2.77 18.36 15.72
N GLY A 57 2.27 18.19 14.50
CA GLY A 57 2.92 18.63 13.27
C GLY A 57 3.97 17.66 12.72
N ASN A 58 4.01 16.42 13.22
CA ASN A 58 4.83 15.35 12.64
C ASN A 58 4.16 14.85 11.36
N LYS A 59 4.95 14.50 10.35
CA LYS A 59 4.42 13.99 9.08
C LYS A 59 4.17 12.49 9.18
N ILE A 60 3.04 12.03 8.69
CA ILE A 60 2.69 10.61 8.61
C ILE A 60 2.59 10.22 7.15
N TYR A 61 3.47 9.32 6.74
CA TYR A 61 3.52 8.75 5.41
C TYR A 61 2.92 7.36 5.42
N THR A 62 2.00 7.09 4.48
CA THR A 62 1.37 5.78 4.35
C THR A 62 1.60 5.23 2.95
N TRP A 63 2.08 3.99 2.88
CA TRP A 63 2.12 3.19 1.65
C TRP A 63 1.19 2.00 1.82
N THR A 64 0.42 1.72 0.78
CA THR A 64 -0.49 0.58 0.73
C THR A 64 -0.23 -0.16 -0.57
N TYR A 65 -0.06 -1.47 -0.46
CA TYR A 65 -0.01 -2.39 -1.58
C TYR A 65 -1.14 -3.39 -1.42
N ALA A 66 -1.91 -3.61 -2.47
CA ALA A 66 -2.89 -4.68 -2.52
C ALA A 66 -2.85 -5.34 -3.89
N HIS A 67 -2.95 -6.67 -3.91
CA HIS A 67 -2.99 -7.44 -5.13
C HIS A 67 -3.99 -8.58 -4.99
N ALA A 68 -4.98 -8.60 -5.88
CA ALA A 68 -6.01 -9.62 -5.92
C ALA A 68 -6.20 -10.12 -7.36
N THR A 69 -6.36 -11.43 -7.51
CA THR A 69 -6.68 -12.05 -8.80
C THR A 69 -8.04 -12.74 -8.68
N ALA A 70 -8.70 -13.01 -9.81
CA ALA A 70 -9.99 -13.69 -9.84
C ALA A 70 -9.99 -15.09 -9.20
N PHE A 71 -8.82 -15.67 -8.97
CA PHE A 71 -8.64 -17.03 -8.46
C PHE A 71 -7.83 -17.09 -7.16
N SER A 72 -7.42 -15.95 -6.59
CA SER A 72 -6.60 -15.91 -5.37
C SER A 72 -7.22 -15.03 -4.30
N VAL A 73 -7.14 -15.49 -3.07
CA VAL A 73 -7.23 -14.68 -1.86
C VAL A 73 -6.29 -13.47 -1.98
N GLY A 74 -6.84 -12.26 -1.85
CA GLY A 74 -6.12 -11.01 -2.04
C GLY A 74 -5.02 -10.82 -0.99
N GLN A 75 -3.87 -10.34 -1.42
CA GLN A 75 -2.74 -10.01 -0.55
C GLN A 75 -2.69 -8.50 -0.33
N GLY A 76 -2.37 -8.10 0.90
CA GLY A 76 -2.28 -6.68 1.27
C GLY A 76 -1.07 -6.42 2.17
N LYS A 77 -0.42 -5.28 1.96
CA LYS A 77 0.61 -4.75 2.83
C LYS A 77 0.39 -3.26 3.05
N ALA A 78 0.63 -2.78 4.26
CA ALA A 78 0.62 -1.37 4.58
C ALA A 78 1.86 -1.03 5.42
N LEU A 79 2.46 0.12 5.12
CA LEU A 79 3.55 0.71 5.88
C LEU A 79 3.14 2.13 6.27
N VAL A 80 3.20 2.43 7.56
CA VAL A 80 3.00 3.77 8.10
C VAL A 80 4.30 4.21 8.75
N VAL A 81 4.82 5.37 8.34
CA VAL A 81 6.05 5.96 8.91
C VAL A 81 5.73 7.35 9.42
N LYS A 82 6.03 7.60 10.69
CA LYS A 82 5.96 8.92 11.32
C LYS A 82 7.34 9.56 11.29
N ILE A 83 7.41 10.77 10.74
CA ILE A 83 8.60 11.61 10.67
C ILE A 83 8.41 12.78 11.63
N ASN A 84 9.37 12.96 12.54
CA ASN A 84 9.36 14.08 13.47
C ASN A 84 9.66 15.41 12.74
N LYS A 85 9.59 16.52 13.48
CA LYS A 85 9.84 17.86 12.93
C LYS A 85 11.27 18.05 12.40
N ASP A 86 12.22 17.25 12.87
CA ASP A 86 13.61 17.28 12.43
C ASP A 86 13.85 16.52 11.11
N GLY A 87 12.79 15.92 10.54
CA GLY A 87 12.88 15.17 9.30
C GLY A 87 13.45 13.76 9.48
N ILE A 88 13.37 13.20 10.68
CA ILE A 88 13.89 11.86 11.03
C ILE A 88 12.72 10.93 11.41
N VAL A 89 12.88 9.64 11.13
CA VAL A 89 11.91 8.61 11.54
C VAL A 89 11.77 8.58 13.06
N ASP A 90 10.58 8.89 13.54
CA ASP A 90 10.17 8.75 14.93
C ASP A 90 9.68 7.32 15.21
N SER A 91 8.77 6.84 14.37
CA SER A 91 8.18 5.51 14.50
C SER A 91 7.67 4.99 13.15
N TYR A 92 7.50 3.67 13.07
CA TYR A 92 6.89 3.02 11.91
C TYR A 92 6.10 1.78 12.34
N VAL A 93 5.09 1.43 11.55
CA VAL A 93 4.27 0.23 11.71
C VAL A 93 4.09 -0.42 10.35
N VAL A 94 4.25 -1.73 10.29
CA VAL A 94 3.96 -2.55 9.11
C VAL A 94 2.81 -3.49 9.41
N SER A 95 1.87 -3.60 8.48
CA SER A 95 0.77 -4.55 8.52
C SER A 95 0.76 -5.36 7.23
N LYS A 96 0.45 -6.65 7.35
CA LYS A 96 0.30 -7.55 6.22
C LYS A 96 -0.96 -8.37 6.41
N THR A 97 -1.77 -8.44 5.37
CA THR A 97 -2.91 -9.35 5.30
C THR A 97 -2.43 -10.60 4.60
N GLN A 98 -2.30 -11.69 5.35
CA GLN A 98 -1.98 -13.01 4.82
C GLN A 98 -3.28 -13.78 4.59
N PRO A 99 -3.39 -14.57 3.51
CA PRO A 99 -4.51 -15.49 3.35
C PRO A 99 -4.56 -16.61 4.39
#